data_AF-A0A0G1T939-F1
#
_entry.id   AF-A0A0G1T939-F1
#
_cell.length_a   1.000
_cell.length_b   1.000
_cell.length_c   1.000
_cell.angle_alpha   90.00
_cell.angle_beta   90.00
_cell.angle_gamma   90.00
#
_symmetry.space_group_name_H-M   'P 1'
#
loop_
_entity.id
_entity.type
_entity.pdbx_description
1 polymer ?
#
loop_
_entity_poly.entity_id
_entity_poly.type
_entity_poly.pdbx_seq_one_letter_code
_entity_poly.pdbx_strand_id
1 'polypeptide(L)'
;MIVESLRTKPEEQDDDMPPNGQERVATGPLSDADDIEVAPGQAIDTKTFLERLRQLQESRNPEDKVNVASERENVDESLGHVAKLIEKEKEKSEKLGAVRQDLGVPHEDGETLQKLEEARKTLEEEQRHIELAGEYNDVLDSFSELSREELEHIAETGETRKGESVQSKYGKEIHSDVAKELASMHLGGKLHVTWGALTKLGQVADKILHDMVSAVKGIFRGPESGGKRTHAE
;
A
#
# COMPACT_ATOMS: atom_id res chain seq x y z
N MET A 1 -43.70 46.21 -35.23
CA MET A 1 -43.98 45.53 -36.51
C MET A 1 -42.65 45.07 -37.08
N ILE A 2 -42.42 43.74 -37.17
CA ILE A 2 -42.38 42.89 -38.40
C ILE A 2 -41.26 43.39 -39.36
N VAL A 3 -40.27 42.64 -39.86
CA VAL A 3 -40.18 41.27 -40.43
C VAL A 3 -38.67 40.92 -40.54
N GLU A 4 -38.19 39.71 -40.21
CA GLU A 4 -37.82 38.59 -41.14
C GLU A 4 -36.82 38.98 -42.25
N SER A 5 -35.87 38.17 -42.73
CA SER A 5 -35.42 36.78 -42.56
C SER A 5 -34.26 36.56 -43.57
N LEU A 6 -33.68 35.36 -43.54
CA LEU A 6 -32.92 34.64 -44.61
C LEU A 6 -31.39 34.66 -44.47
N ARG A 7 -30.76 33.58 -43.95
CA ARG A 7 -30.41 32.27 -44.58
C ARG A 7 -29.36 32.39 -45.71
N THR A 8 -28.20 31.77 -45.48
CA THR A 8 -27.57 30.72 -46.33
C THR A 8 -26.37 30.07 -45.60
N LYS A 9 -26.41 28.73 -45.43
CA LYS A 9 -25.26 27.78 -45.25
C LYS A 9 -24.72 27.38 -46.66
N PRO A 10 -23.71 26.47 -46.91
CA PRO A 10 -22.97 25.49 -46.05
C PRO A 10 -21.44 25.26 -46.38
N GLU A 11 -20.83 24.21 -45.76
CA GLU A 11 -19.66 23.35 -46.19
C GLU A 11 -18.22 23.93 -46.08
N GLU A 12 -17.11 23.24 -45.70
CA GLU A 12 -16.64 21.85 -45.45
C GLU A 12 -15.38 21.95 -44.51
N GLN A 13 -15.23 21.15 -43.43
CA GLN A 13 -14.30 20.00 -43.26
C GLN A 13 -12.88 20.13 -43.87
N ASP A 14 -11.85 20.17 -43.01
CA ASP A 14 -10.80 19.12 -42.94
C ASP A 14 -9.82 19.33 -41.76
N ASP A 15 -9.31 18.20 -41.30
CA ASP A 15 -8.49 17.90 -40.13
C ASP A 15 -7.15 18.66 -40.03
N ASP A 16 -6.76 19.04 -38.81
CA ASP A 16 -5.44 18.63 -38.26
C ASP A 16 -5.32 18.96 -36.76
N MET A 17 -4.97 17.92 -36.00
CA MET A 17 -4.70 17.93 -34.56
C MET A 17 -3.52 18.85 -34.18
N PRO A 18 -3.50 19.47 -32.99
CA PRO A 18 -2.24 19.79 -32.33
C PRO A 18 -1.66 18.54 -31.63
N PRO A 19 -0.33 18.33 -31.65
CA PRO A 19 0.28 17.16 -31.08
C PRO A 19 0.23 17.20 -29.55
N ASN A 20 -0.27 16.08 -29.03
CA ASN A 20 -0.28 15.67 -27.65
C ASN A 20 1.14 15.53 -27.11
N GLY A 21 1.38 16.06 -25.91
CA GLY A 21 2.63 15.93 -25.18
C GLY A 21 2.59 16.60 -23.82
N GLN A 22 1.40 16.72 -23.22
CA GLN A 22 1.30 17.00 -21.80
C GLN A 22 1.42 15.66 -21.09
N GLU A 23 2.52 15.46 -20.37
CA GLU A 23 2.56 14.48 -19.30
C GLU A 23 1.28 14.65 -18.47
N ARG A 24 0.44 13.62 -18.52
CA ARG A 24 -0.67 13.50 -17.57
C ARG A 24 -0.04 13.17 -16.23
N VAL A 25 0.47 14.20 -15.56
CA VAL A 25 0.61 14.18 -14.11
C VAL A 25 -0.80 13.98 -13.62
N ALA A 26 -1.11 12.78 -13.13
CA ALA A 26 -2.32 12.55 -12.38
C ALA A 26 -2.23 13.43 -11.14
N THR A 27 -2.76 14.64 -11.24
CA THR A 27 -3.37 15.30 -10.11
C THR A 27 -4.43 14.32 -9.63
N GLY A 28 -4.13 13.62 -8.54
CA GLY A 28 -5.09 12.77 -7.87
C GLY A 28 -6.36 13.56 -7.54
N PRO A 29 -7.40 12.91 -7.01
CA PRO A 29 -8.73 13.52 -6.75
C PRO A 29 -8.75 14.67 -5.72
N LEU A 30 -7.59 15.25 -5.40
CA LEU A 30 -7.38 16.35 -4.48
C LEU A 30 -7.32 17.74 -5.16
N SER A 31 -7.33 17.84 -6.50
CA SER A 31 -7.28 19.17 -7.17
C SER A 31 -8.63 19.87 -7.34
N ASP A 32 -9.74 19.23 -6.97
CA ASP A 32 -11.09 19.83 -6.93
C ASP A 32 -11.68 19.85 -5.51
N ALA A 33 -10.83 19.87 -4.48
CA ALA A 33 -11.27 19.94 -3.08
C ALA A 33 -11.36 21.37 -2.50
N ASP A 34 -11.15 22.39 -3.33
CA ASP A 34 -11.37 23.80 -2.95
C ASP A 34 -12.85 24.19 -3.15
N ASP A 35 -13.75 23.64 -2.31
CA ASP A 35 -15.02 24.28 -1.90
C ASP A 35 -15.86 23.37 -0.97
N ILE A 36 -15.23 22.75 0.03
CA ILE A 36 -15.98 22.35 1.22
C ILE A 36 -15.52 23.24 2.35
N GLU A 37 -16.21 24.38 2.52
CA GLU A 37 -16.27 25.06 3.82
C GLU A 37 -16.78 24.05 4.85
N VAL A 38 -15.86 23.32 5.49
CA VAL A 38 -16.19 22.43 6.59
C VAL A 38 -16.52 23.30 7.79
N ALA A 39 -17.82 23.51 8.00
CA ALA A 39 -18.34 24.07 9.24
C ALA A 39 -17.86 23.24 10.44
N PRO A 40 -17.51 23.88 11.57
CA PRO A 40 -16.95 23.17 12.72
C PRO A 40 -18.04 22.35 13.41
N GLY A 41 -17.90 21.01 13.43
CA GLY A 41 -18.65 20.17 14.37
C GLY A 41 -19.27 18.86 13.86
N GLN A 42 -19.05 18.43 12.61
CA GLN A 42 -19.53 17.10 12.20
C GLN A 42 -18.60 16.00 12.72
N ALA A 43 -19.02 15.37 13.82
CA ALA A 43 -18.47 14.08 14.24
C ALA A 43 -18.68 13.07 13.11
N ILE A 44 -17.59 12.69 12.45
CA ILE A 44 -17.62 11.62 11.45
C ILE A 44 -18.11 10.35 12.16
N ASP A 45 -19.21 9.78 11.66
CA ASP A 45 -19.75 8.52 12.16
C ASP A 45 -18.72 7.40 11.97
N THR A 46 -18.48 6.61 13.02
CA THR A 46 -17.46 5.56 13.03
C THR A 46 -17.63 4.59 11.87
N LYS A 47 -18.88 4.27 11.52
CA LYS A 47 -19.18 3.38 10.38
C LYS A 47 -18.85 4.02 9.04
N THR A 48 -19.20 5.29 8.85
CA THR A 48 -18.85 6.04 7.63
C THR A 48 -17.35 6.14 7.45
N PHE A 49 -16.59 6.36 8.54
CA PHE A 49 -15.14 6.40 8.47
C PHE A 49 -14.52 5.05 8.07
N LEU A 50 -14.95 3.95 8.71
CA LEU A 50 -14.47 2.60 8.37
C LEU A 50 -14.81 2.21 6.92
N GLU A 51 -16.00 2.55 6.46
CA GLU A 51 -16.42 2.31 5.07
C GLU A 51 -15.57 3.13 4.08
N ARG A 52 -15.27 4.39 4.40
CA ARG A 52 -14.40 5.23 3.59
C ARG A 52 -12.98 4.67 3.50
N LEU A 53 -12.41 4.21 4.61
CA LEU A 53 -11.09 3.56 4.60
C LEU A 53 -11.08 2.33 3.68
N ARG A 54 -12.10 1.49 3.80
CA ARG A 54 -12.24 0.31 2.97
C ARG A 54 -12.34 0.66 1.48
N GLN A 55 -13.17 1.64 1.13
CA GLN A 55 -13.34 2.08 -0.26
C GLN A 55 -12.04 2.64 -0.84
N LEU A 56 -11.26 3.38 -0.06
CA LEU A 56 -9.95 3.87 -0.49
C LEU A 56 -9.03 2.71 -0.84
N GLN A 57 -8.95 1.69 0.02
CA GLN A 57 -8.13 0.49 -0.24
C GLN A 57 -8.61 -0.29 -1.47
N GLU A 58 -9.92 -0.46 -1.65
CA GLU A 58 -10.50 -1.19 -2.79
C GLU A 58 -10.39 -0.42 -4.11
N SER A 59 -10.35 0.92 -4.07
CA SER A 59 -10.27 1.77 -5.25
C SER A 59 -8.86 1.91 -5.85
N ARG A 60 -7.82 1.40 -5.16
CA ARG A 60 -6.44 1.50 -5.63
C ARG A 60 -6.22 0.69 -6.89
N ASN A 61 -5.85 1.38 -7.96
CA ASN A 61 -5.45 0.74 -9.20
C ASN A 61 -4.03 0.15 -9.07
N PRO A 62 -3.83 -1.15 -9.36
CA PRO A 62 -2.51 -1.80 -9.22
C PRO A 62 -1.42 -1.24 -10.14
N GLU A 63 -1.79 -0.58 -11.24
CA GLU A 63 -0.80 0.03 -12.15
C GLU A 63 -0.38 1.45 -11.72
N ASP A 64 -1.07 2.06 -10.76
CA ASP A 64 -0.74 3.41 -10.30
C ASP A 64 0.57 3.39 -9.49
N LYS A 65 1.40 4.41 -9.73
CA LYS A 65 2.61 4.66 -8.95
C LYS A 65 2.23 4.95 -7.49
N VAL A 66 2.97 4.36 -6.56
CA VAL A 66 2.85 4.69 -5.14
C VAL A 66 3.45 6.07 -4.90
N ASN A 67 2.61 7.07 -4.63
CA ASN A 67 3.07 8.39 -4.21
C ASN A 67 3.34 8.38 -2.69
N VAL A 68 4.56 7.97 -2.32
CA VAL A 68 4.95 7.72 -0.93
C VAL A 68 4.64 8.91 0.00
N ALA A 69 4.86 10.15 -0.45
CA ALA A 69 4.62 11.33 0.37
C ALA A 69 3.12 11.53 0.66
N SER A 70 2.30 11.52 -0.39
CA SER A 70 0.86 11.71 -0.28
C SER A 70 0.18 10.56 0.48
N GLU A 71 0.59 9.32 0.22
CA GLU A 71 0.03 8.14 0.88
C GLU A 71 0.41 8.08 2.37
N ARG A 72 1.64 8.47 2.71
CA ARG A 72 2.07 8.54 4.11
C ARG A 72 1.25 9.57 4.89
N GLU A 73 1.05 10.76 4.33
CA GLU A 73 0.22 11.80 4.94
C GLU A 73 -1.22 11.29 5.18
N ASN A 74 -1.83 10.67 4.16
CA ASN A 74 -3.18 10.10 4.27
C ASN A 74 -3.29 9.02 5.36
N VAL A 75 -2.29 8.13 5.46
CA VAL A 75 -2.26 7.07 6.49
C VAL A 75 -2.04 7.65 7.89
N ASP A 76 -1.13 8.63 8.03
CA ASP A 76 -0.87 9.29 9.31
C ASP A 76 -2.11 10.05 9.82
N GLU A 77 -2.82 10.75 8.95
CA GLU A 77 -4.11 11.40 9.26
C GLU A 77 -5.17 10.38 9.68
N SER A 78 -5.28 9.28 8.93
CA SER A 78 -6.24 8.21 9.18
C SER A 78 -5.98 7.52 10.52
N LEU A 79 -4.72 7.24 10.85
CA LEU A 79 -4.29 6.69 12.14
C LEU A 79 -4.64 7.63 13.28
N GLY A 80 -4.36 8.93 13.11
CA GLY A 80 -4.71 9.95 14.09
C GLY A 80 -6.23 10.04 14.33
N HIS A 81 -7.04 9.87 13.29
CA HIS A 81 -8.49 9.88 13.41
C HIS A 81 -9.03 8.59 14.05
N VAL A 82 -8.50 7.42 13.69
CA VAL A 82 -8.84 6.13 14.34
C VAL A 82 -8.52 6.18 15.84
N ALA A 83 -7.36 6.71 16.23
CA ALA A 83 -6.98 6.83 17.64
C ALA A 83 -8.01 7.65 18.44
N LYS A 84 -8.45 8.81 17.90
CA LYS A 84 -9.51 9.63 18.51
C LYS A 84 -10.85 8.89 18.62
N LEU A 85 -11.22 8.12 17.60
CA LEU A 85 -12.45 7.32 17.62
C LEU A 85 -12.36 6.18 18.65
N ILE A 86 -11.20 5.53 18.79
CA ILE A 86 -10.94 4.51 19.80
C ILE A 86 -11.08 5.10 21.20
N GLU A 87 -10.45 6.24 21.49
CA GLU A 87 -10.58 6.91 22.79
C GLU A 87 -12.02 7.27 23.10
N LYS A 88 -12.73 7.87 22.13
CA LYS A 88 -14.14 8.24 22.28
C LYS A 88 -15.03 7.02 22.54
N GLU A 89 -14.76 5.89 21.88
CA GLU A 89 -15.54 4.66 22.07
C GLU A 89 -15.20 3.96 23.38
N LYS A 90 -13.93 4.01 23.83
CA LYS A 90 -13.51 3.56 25.17
C LYS A 90 -14.25 4.33 26.26
N GLU A 91 -14.27 5.66 26.20
CA GLU A 91 -14.99 6.48 27.17
C GLU A 91 -16.50 6.19 27.20
N LYS A 92 -17.13 6.00 26.03
CA LYS A 92 -18.55 5.63 25.96
C LYS A 92 -18.78 4.26 26.58
N SER A 93 -17.92 3.29 26.29
CA SER A 93 -18.00 1.94 26.83
C SER A 93 -17.88 1.95 28.34
N GLU A 94 -16.95 2.73 28.90
CA GLU A 94 -16.78 2.89 30.35
C GLU A 94 -18.02 3.53 31.00
N LYS A 95 -18.57 4.61 30.42
CA LYS A 95 -19.79 5.26 30.91
C LYS A 95 -20.99 4.31 30.87
N LEU A 96 -21.14 3.54 29.79
CA LEU A 96 -22.20 2.52 29.67
C LEU A 96 -21.97 1.34 30.63
N GLY A 97 -20.72 0.94 30.85
CA GLY A 97 -20.33 -0.09 31.82
C GLY A 97 -20.72 0.29 33.24
N ALA A 98 -20.44 1.53 33.66
CA ALA A 98 -20.85 2.05 34.96
C ALA A 98 -22.39 2.00 35.14
N VAL A 99 -23.15 2.49 34.15
CA VAL A 99 -24.62 2.44 34.19
C VAL A 99 -25.16 1.01 34.21
N ARG A 100 -24.57 0.09 33.44
CA ARG A 100 -24.99 -1.32 33.41
C ARG A 100 -24.66 -2.03 34.71
N GLN A 101 -23.50 -1.73 35.32
CA GLN A 101 -23.12 -2.23 36.63
C GLN A 101 -24.13 -1.79 37.70
N ASP A 102 -24.55 -0.52 37.67
CA ASP A 102 -25.59 0.01 38.57
C ASP A 102 -26.96 -0.67 38.34
N LEU A 103 -27.23 -1.14 37.12
CA LEU A 103 -28.44 -1.85 36.73
C LEU A 103 -28.34 -3.39 36.84
N GLY A 104 -27.19 -3.94 37.23
CA GLY A 104 -26.96 -5.39 37.32
C GLY A 104 -26.95 -6.12 35.96
N VAL A 105 -26.72 -5.40 34.85
CA VAL A 105 -26.68 -5.95 33.50
C VAL A 105 -25.23 -6.26 33.11
N PRO A 106 -24.93 -7.41 32.51
CA PRO A 106 -23.57 -7.73 32.06
C PRO A 106 -23.07 -6.75 30.98
N HIS A 107 -21.75 -6.49 30.99
CA HIS A 107 -21.08 -5.72 29.95
C HIS A 107 -20.95 -6.55 28.68
N GLU A 108 -21.24 -5.95 27.52
CA GLU A 108 -20.98 -6.57 26.22
C GLU A 108 -19.82 -5.81 25.59
N ASP A 109 -18.85 -6.54 25.08
CA ASP A 109 -17.71 -5.94 24.40
C ASP A 109 -18.18 -5.20 23.15
N GLY A 110 -17.71 -3.96 23.00
CA GLY A 110 -18.10 -3.09 21.91
C GLY A 110 -17.54 -3.59 20.59
N GLU A 111 -18.36 -4.28 19.79
CA GLU A 111 -18.04 -4.71 18.41
C GLU A 111 -17.43 -3.57 17.57
N THR A 112 -17.86 -2.33 17.81
CA THR A 112 -17.31 -1.12 17.19
C THR A 112 -15.85 -0.84 17.55
N LEU A 113 -15.47 -1.05 18.83
CA LEU A 113 -14.10 -0.84 19.30
C LEU A 113 -13.15 -1.87 18.72
N GLN A 114 -13.61 -3.12 18.61
CA GLN A 114 -12.84 -4.17 17.95
C GLN A 114 -12.57 -3.83 16.48
N LYS A 115 -13.60 -3.41 15.73
CA LYS A 115 -13.45 -2.99 14.33
C LYS A 115 -12.51 -1.80 14.16
N LEU A 116 -12.50 -0.87 15.10
CA LEU A 116 -11.58 0.27 15.10
C LEU A 116 -10.12 -0.15 15.37
N GLU A 117 -9.88 -1.06 16.31
CA GLU A 117 -8.53 -1.59 16.57
C GLU A 117 -8.04 -2.44 15.39
N GLU A 118 -8.92 -3.21 14.73
CA GLU A 118 -8.62 -3.93 13.49
C GLU A 118 -8.23 -2.95 12.37
N ALA A 119 -9.02 -1.90 12.15
CA ALA A 119 -8.72 -0.88 11.15
C ALA A 119 -7.41 -0.15 11.43
N ARG A 120 -7.11 0.14 12.71
CA ARG A 120 -5.83 0.71 13.14
C ARG A 120 -4.67 -0.19 12.73
N LYS A 121 -4.77 -1.50 13.01
CA LYS A 121 -3.73 -2.47 12.66
C LYS A 121 -3.51 -2.52 11.16
N THR A 122 -4.58 -2.52 10.36
CA THR A 122 -4.49 -2.49 8.91
C THR A 122 -3.78 -1.23 8.41
N LEU A 123 -4.08 -0.06 8.99
CA LEU A 123 -3.38 1.19 8.64
C LEU A 123 -1.90 1.17 9.05
N GLU A 124 -1.55 0.58 10.19
CA GLU A 124 -0.15 0.40 10.61
C GLU A 124 0.62 -0.52 9.65
N GLU A 125 -0.01 -1.59 9.14
CA GLU A 125 0.55 -2.46 8.11
C GLU A 125 0.73 -1.70 6.78
N GLU A 126 -0.25 -0.89 6.41
CA GLU A 126 -0.21 -0.06 5.22
C GLU A 126 0.90 1.01 5.26
N GLN A 127 1.10 1.64 6.42
CA GLN A 127 2.20 2.58 6.64
C GLN A 127 3.55 1.92 6.37
N ARG A 128 3.75 0.68 6.84
CA ARG A 128 4.98 -0.08 6.58
C ARG A 128 5.16 -0.38 5.09
N HIS A 129 4.08 -0.70 4.38
CA HIS A 129 4.14 -0.93 2.93
C HIS A 129 4.54 0.34 2.17
N ILE A 130 4.02 1.50 2.57
CA ILE A 130 4.38 2.80 1.99
C ILE A 130 5.85 3.13 2.24
N GLU A 131 6.36 2.87 3.45
CA GLU A 131 7.78 3.04 3.78
C GLU A 131 8.67 2.14 2.91
N LEU A 132 8.30 0.86 2.75
CA LEU A 132 8.99 -0.08 1.86
C LEU A 132 8.97 0.39 0.40
N ALA A 133 7.83 0.91 -0.08
CA ALA A 133 7.76 1.48 -1.43
C ALA A 133 8.73 2.66 -1.61
N GLY A 134 8.92 3.48 -0.57
CA GLY A 134 9.96 4.51 -0.53
C GLY A 134 11.36 3.93 -0.65
N GLU A 135 11.71 2.96 0.20
CA GLU A 135 13.02 2.29 0.15
C GLU A 135 13.30 1.65 -1.21
N TYR A 136 12.29 1.05 -1.83
CA TYR A 136 12.41 0.41 -3.15
C TYR A 136 12.52 1.42 -4.28
N ASN A 137 11.79 2.55 -4.23
CA ASN A 137 11.97 3.63 -5.20
C ASN A 137 13.41 4.19 -5.14
N ASP A 138 14.00 4.30 -3.95
CA ASP A 138 15.39 4.73 -3.79
C ASP A 138 16.38 3.76 -4.46
N VAL A 139 16.09 2.46 -4.43
CA VAL A 139 16.89 1.43 -5.11
C VAL A 139 16.69 1.48 -6.62
N LEU A 140 15.46 1.70 -7.09
CA LEU A 140 15.18 1.88 -8.52
C LEU A 140 15.88 3.13 -9.08
N ASP A 141 15.99 4.19 -8.28
CA ASP A 141 16.76 5.37 -8.64
C ASP A 141 18.26 5.04 -8.73
N SER A 142 18.83 4.29 -7.77
CA SER A 142 20.25 3.89 -7.86
C SER A 142 20.55 2.96 -9.04
N PHE A 143 19.58 2.12 -9.44
CA PHE A 143 19.67 1.29 -10.63
C PHE A 143 19.77 2.10 -11.93
N SER A 144 19.25 3.33 -11.98
CA SER A 144 19.38 4.20 -13.16
C SER A 144 20.82 4.66 -13.43
N GLU A 145 21.70 4.56 -12.42
CA GLU A 145 23.14 4.86 -12.54
C GLU A 145 23.96 3.65 -12.98
N LEU A 146 23.36 2.45 -12.99
CA LEU A 146 24.03 1.21 -13.35
C LEU A 146 23.95 0.93 -14.86
N SER A 147 24.91 0.18 -15.38
CA SER A 147 24.84 -0.30 -16.76
C SER A 147 23.79 -1.40 -16.89
N ARG A 148 23.24 -1.55 -18.10
CA ARG A 148 22.26 -2.60 -18.37
C ARG A 148 22.78 -4.00 -18.02
N GLU A 149 24.06 -4.26 -18.28
CA GLU A 149 24.67 -5.57 -18.03
C GLU A 149 24.86 -5.84 -16.52
N GLU A 150 24.97 -4.80 -15.70
CA GLU A 150 24.96 -4.91 -14.24
C GLU A 150 23.54 -5.22 -13.74
N LEU A 151 22.53 -4.54 -14.30
CA LEU A 151 21.13 -4.78 -13.96
C LEU A 151 20.66 -6.19 -14.33
N GLU A 152 21.07 -6.70 -15.50
CA GLU A 152 20.79 -8.08 -15.91
C GLU A 152 21.43 -9.09 -14.93
N HIS A 153 22.65 -8.82 -14.46
CA HIS A 153 23.28 -9.66 -13.43
C HIS A 153 22.53 -9.64 -12.09
N ILE A 154 22.09 -8.46 -11.64
CA ILE A 154 21.30 -8.33 -10.41
C ILE A 154 19.93 -9.01 -10.57
N ALA A 155 19.29 -8.91 -11.74
CA ALA A 155 18.02 -9.60 -12.01
C ALA A 155 18.15 -11.12 -11.93
N GLU A 156 19.30 -11.68 -12.29
CA GLU A 156 19.56 -13.13 -12.22
C GLU A 156 20.01 -13.58 -10.82
N THR A 157 20.91 -12.85 -10.17
CA THR A 157 21.61 -13.28 -8.96
C THR A 157 21.13 -12.62 -7.68
N GLY A 158 20.53 -11.43 -7.79
CA GLY A 158 20.15 -10.55 -6.68
C GLY A 158 21.33 -9.82 -6.04
N GLU A 159 22.51 -9.89 -6.65
CA GLU A 159 23.75 -9.28 -6.19
C GLU A 159 24.44 -8.55 -7.34
N THR A 160 25.30 -7.58 -7.01
CA THR A 160 26.15 -6.93 -8.01
C THR A 160 27.19 -7.91 -8.56
N ARG A 161 27.84 -7.58 -9.67
CA ARG A 161 28.94 -8.39 -10.24
C ARG A 161 30.15 -8.53 -9.30
N LYS A 162 30.22 -7.68 -8.27
CA LYS A 162 31.23 -7.77 -7.21
C LYS A 162 30.85 -8.74 -6.10
N GLY A 163 29.65 -9.34 -6.16
CA GLY A 163 29.09 -10.17 -5.08
C GLY A 163 28.62 -9.35 -3.88
N GLU A 164 28.29 -8.07 -4.09
CA GLU A 164 27.79 -7.19 -3.03
C GLU A 164 26.26 -7.21 -3.06
N SER A 165 25.64 -7.25 -1.88
CA SER A 165 24.19 -7.12 -1.75
C SER A 165 23.72 -5.72 -2.14
N VAL A 166 22.55 -5.63 -2.76
CA VAL A 166 21.93 -4.35 -3.10
C VAL A 166 21.51 -3.63 -1.81
N GLN A 167 21.79 -2.34 -1.73
CA GLN A 167 21.47 -1.50 -0.57
C GLN A 167 20.56 -0.34 -0.95
N SER A 168 19.69 0.07 -0.04
CA SER A 168 18.95 1.33 -0.16
C SER A 168 19.88 2.52 0.04
N LYS A 169 19.40 3.73 -0.27
CA LYS A 169 20.15 4.98 -0.04
C LYS A 169 20.57 5.21 1.43
N TYR A 170 19.94 4.49 2.38
CA TYR A 170 20.26 4.55 3.80
C TYR A 170 21.19 3.43 4.27
N GLY A 171 21.74 2.63 3.35
CA GLY A 171 22.65 1.53 3.66
C GLY A 171 21.96 0.27 4.19
N LYS A 172 20.64 0.15 4.02
CA LYS A 172 19.87 -1.04 4.41
C LYS A 172 19.97 -2.07 3.29
N GLU A 173 20.38 -3.29 3.64
CA GLU A 173 20.46 -4.40 2.67
C GLU A 173 19.06 -4.83 2.21
N ILE A 174 18.94 -5.00 0.90
CA ILE A 174 17.76 -5.52 0.23
C ILE A 174 17.97 -7.01 0.00
N HIS A 175 16.98 -7.81 0.36
CA HIS A 175 17.05 -9.26 0.17
C HIS A 175 17.24 -9.59 -1.32
N SER A 176 18.08 -10.59 -1.62
CA SER A 176 18.44 -10.98 -3.00
C SER A 176 17.22 -11.15 -3.91
N ASP A 177 16.17 -11.85 -3.46
CA ASP A 177 14.96 -12.05 -4.28
C ASP A 177 14.18 -10.75 -4.54
N VAL A 178 14.17 -9.81 -3.59
CA VAL A 178 13.57 -8.49 -3.78
C VAL A 178 14.41 -7.67 -4.77
N ALA A 179 15.74 -7.74 -4.66
CA ALA A 179 16.65 -7.07 -5.58
C ALA A 179 16.50 -7.59 -7.03
N LYS A 180 16.31 -8.90 -7.23
CA LYS A 180 16.04 -9.51 -8.54
C LYS A 180 14.77 -8.94 -9.17
N GLU A 181 13.69 -8.86 -8.39
CA GLU A 181 12.41 -8.33 -8.86
C GLU A 181 12.51 -6.84 -9.18
N LEU A 182 13.18 -6.04 -8.34
CA LEU A 182 13.40 -4.62 -8.61
C LEU A 182 14.24 -4.40 -9.87
N ALA A 183 15.29 -5.20 -10.08
CA ALA A 183 16.11 -5.10 -11.28
C ALA A 183 15.32 -5.51 -12.54
N SER A 184 14.52 -6.56 -12.45
CA SER A 184 13.62 -6.99 -13.52
C SER A 184 12.57 -5.93 -13.86
N MET A 185 12.02 -5.25 -12.85
CA MET A 185 11.11 -4.11 -13.04
C MET A 185 11.79 -2.94 -13.76
N HIS A 186 13.01 -2.60 -13.34
CA HIS A 186 13.77 -1.52 -13.95
C HIS A 186 14.10 -1.84 -15.43
N LEU A 187 14.54 -3.06 -15.72
CA LEU A 187 14.75 -3.54 -17.11
C LEU A 187 13.46 -3.54 -17.94
N GLY A 188 12.31 -3.76 -17.29
CA GLY A 188 10.98 -3.63 -17.89
C GLY A 188 10.51 -2.19 -18.09
N GLY A 189 11.34 -1.19 -17.79
CA GLY A 189 11.04 0.23 -17.97
C GLY A 189 10.23 0.86 -16.83
N LYS A 190 9.98 0.13 -15.74
CA LYS A 190 9.29 0.65 -14.54
C LYS A 190 10.33 1.25 -13.59
N LEU A 191 10.44 2.57 -13.60
CA LEU A 191 11.35 3.33 -12.71
C LEU A 191 10.77 3.57 -11.30
N HIS A 192 9.52 3.18 -11.08
CA HIS A 192 8.83 3.38 -9.81
C HIS A 192 8.01 2.16 -9.41
N VAL A 193 7.84 1.99 -8.10
CA VAL A 193 6.97 0.96 -7.53
C VAL A 193 5.51 1.35 -7.73
N THR A 194 4.75 0.42 -8.31
CA THR A 194 3.28 0.52 -8.39
C THR A 194 2.63 -0.29 -7.27
N TRP A 195 1.36 -0.04 -6.96
CA TRP A 195 0.62 -0.81 -5.95
C TRP A 195 0.62 -2.33 -6.21
N GLY A 196 0.50 -2.72 -7.49
CA GLY A 196 0.59 -4.11 -7.92
C GLY A 196 1.98 -4.71 -7.72
N ALA A 197 3.04 -3.96 -7.99
CA ALA A 197 4.41 -4.40 -7.72
C ALA A 197 4.68 -4.51 -6.22
N LEU A 198 4.22 -3.54 -5.42
CA LEU A 198 4.35 -3.57 -3.96
C LEU A 198 3.68 -4.81 -3.36
N THR A 199 2.51 -5.18 -3.88
CA THR A 199 1.82 -6.41 -3.46
C THR A 199 2.64 -7.67 -3.79
N LYS A 200 3.22 -7.74 -4.99
CA LYS A 200 4.09 -8.85 -5.39
C LYS A 200 5.35 -8.93 -4.54
N LEU A 201 6.00 -7.80 -4.27
CA LEU A 201 7.17 -7.72 -3.39
C LEU A 201 6.83 -8.12 -1.96
N GLY A 202 5.64 -7.75 -1.47
CA GLY A 202 5.09 -8.23 -0.19
C GLY A 202 4.94 -9.76 -0.16
N GLN A 203 4.37 -10.36 -1.21
CA GLN A 203 4.26 -11.82 -1.33
C GLN A 203 5.63 -12.53 -1.35
N VAL A 204 6.63 -11.93 -1.99
CA VAL A 204 8.01 -12.44 -1.97
C VAL A 204 8.57 -12.37 -0.54
N ALA A 205 8.38 -11.26 0.17
CA ALA A 205 8.81 -11.11 1.55
C ALA A 205 8.12 -12.12 2.50
N ASP A 206 6.81 -12.32 2.35
CA ASP A 206 6.06 -13.31 3.13
C ASP A 206 6.53 -14.73 2.89
N LYS A 207 6.88 -15.07 1.64
CA LYS A 207 7.45 -16.38 1.29
C LYS A 207 8.81 -16.57 1.96
N ILE A 208 9.68 -15.56 1.92
CA ILE A 208 10.99 -15.60 2.59
C ILE A 208 10.81 -15.84 4.09
N LEU A 209 9.90 -15.11 4.73
CA LEU A 209 9.58 -15.29 6.15
C LEU A 209 9.03 -16.68 6.45
N HIS A 210 8.14 -17.19 5.60
CA HIS A 210 7.58 -18.54 5.73
C HIS A 210 8.66 -19.62 5.61
N ASP A 211 9.58 -19.48 4.64
CA ASP A 211 10.69 -20.41 4.42
C ASP A 211 11.68 -20.37 5.58
N MET A 212 11.99 -19.19 6.13
CA MET A 212 12.81 -19.04 7.33
C MET A 212 12.15 -19.68 8.56
N VAL A 213 10.87 -19.41 8.81
CA VAL A 213 10.12 -20.00 9.93
C VAL A 213 10.03 -21.53 9.79
N SER A 214 9.85 -22.03 8.57
CA SER A 214 9.82 -23.47 8.27
C SER A 214 11.19 -24.12 8.46
N ALA A 215 12.28 -23.46 8.04
CA ALA A 215 13.64 -23.91 8.28
C ALA A 215 13.96 -23.95 9.78
N VAL A 216 13.58 -22.92 10.54
CA VAL A 216 13.75 -22.88 12.00
C VAL A 216 12.92 -23.99 12.66
N LYS A 217 11.66 -24.19 12.28
CA LYS A 217 10.83 -25.30 12.80
C LYS A 217 11.38 -26.68 12.43
N GLY A 218 12.02 -26.82 11.27
CA GLY A 218 12.72 -28.04 10.85
C GLY A 218 13.97 -28.31 11.67
N ILE A 219 14.72 -27.29 12.04
CA ILE A 219 15.91 -27.40 12.91
C ILE A 219 15.52 -27.78 14.34
N PHE A 220 14.34 -27.34 14.84
CA PHE A 220 13.83 -27.70 16.17
C PHE A 220 13.01 -29.00 16.23
N ARG A 221 12.68 -29.63 15.08
CA ARG A 221 12.19 -31.02 15.02
C ARG A 221 13.37 -31.95 14.72
N GLY A 222 14.09 -32.32 15.78
CA GLY A 222 15.12 -33.36 15.71
C GLY A 222 14.57 -34.70 15.16
N PRO A 223 15.43 -35.60 14.69
CA PRO A 223 15.05 -36.85 14.01
C PRO A 223 14.49 -37.87 15.02
N GLU A 224 13.23 -37.74 15.39
CA GLU A 224 12.47 -38.84 15.96
C GLU A 224 11.73 -39.60 14.86
N SER A 225 12.39 -40.64 14.34
CA SER A 225 11.83 -41.89 13.79
C SER A 225 12.58 -42.35 12.54
N GLY A 226 13.10 -43.58 12.59
CA GLY A 226 13.67 -44.22 11.39
C GLY A 226 14.76 -45.26 11.63
N GLY A 227 14.96 -45.75 12.86
CA GLY A 227 15.98 -46.75 13.17
C GLY A 227 15.43 -48.15 13.46
N LYS A 228 14.56 -48.72 12.62
CA LYS A 228 14.31 -50.17 12.64
C LYS A 228 15.27 -50.86 11.66
N ARG A 229 16.40 -51.33 12.18
CA ARG A 229 17.22 -52.35 11.51
C ARG A 229 16.45 -53.66 11.54
N THR A 230 15.92 -54.09 10.41
CA THR A 230 15.59 -55.50 10.16
C THR A 230 16.72 -56.10 9.33
N HIS A 231 17.67 -56.74 10.01
CA HIS A 231 18.46 -57.81 9.39
C HIS A 231 17.68 -59.10 9.59
N ALA A 232 17.24 -59.69 8.49
CA ALA A 232 16.83 -61.08 8.44
C ALA A 232 18.09 -61.92 8.12
N GLU A 233 18.39 -62.87 9.00
CA GLU A 233 19.04 -64.14 8.65
C GLU A 233 17.94 -65.18 8.43
#